data_AF-A0A3L7QFQ1-F1
#
_entry.id   AF-A0A3L7QFQ1-F1
#
_cell.length_a   1.000
_cell.length_b   1.000
_cell.length_c   1.000
_cell.angle_alpha   90.00
_cell.angle_beta   90.00
_cell.angle_gamma   90.00
#
_symmetry.space_group_name_H-M   'P 1'
#
loop_
_entity.id
_entity.type
_entity.pdbx_description
1 polymer ?
#
loop_
_entity_poly.entity_id
_entity_poly.type
_entity_poly.pdbx_seq_one_letter_code
_entity_poly.pdbx_strand_id
1 'polypeptide(L)'
;MSSPFSNPLVFGFHVGTLWDTRIRISPLTLFILFWMGQALGWQIGFIAFAVLLLITLCHEFFHVFAARLTGGDSDEVILWPLGGLAMCRTAPTFQSEFLTPAAGPIFHLLACLILVGPLHASAGFTWHPIYFPDVDLANRPIEALGLIAFTLNWKLLLLNLLPVFPLDGSGMVLAAARQRWESVVARGVSLIVSAVAHVILATIALNIEATAGRSLLLLCYILLPITILEYIKMQAAAMMGYEVYDSESPLDEDEDEGHARPPRPVGFFERWRLERERKRQEREEQERITAELQLDLLLDKVHREGMNSLTEAEKRFLKKTSARYRGTKPS
;
A
#
# COMPACT_ATOMS: atom_id res chain seq x y z
N MET A 1 0.18 -4.04 -22.05
CA MET A 1 1.29 -3.06 -21.94
C MET A 1 0.65 -1.70 -21.79
N SER A 2 0.42 -1.24 -20.57
CA SER A 2 -0.17 0.06 -20.28
C SER A 2 0.82 1.17 -20.66
N SER A 3 0.32 2.21 -21.33
CA SER A 3 1.16 3.32 -21.78
C SER A 3 1.73 4.08 -20.56
N PRO A 4 3.00 4.56 -20.61
CA PRO A 4 3.65 5.22 -19.48
C PRO A 4 3.12 6.64 -19.19
N PHE A 5 1.98 7.06 -19.77
CA PHE A 5 1.52 8.45 -19.77
C PHE A 5 0.11 8.69 -19.20
N SER A 6 -0.51 7.73 -18.51
CA SER A 6 -1.91 7.89 -18.07
C SER A 6 -2.13 8.89 -16.91
N ASN A 7 -1.11 9.23 -16.10
CA ASN A 7 -1.22 10.35 -15.14
C ASN A 7 0.17 10.85 -14.70
N PRO A 8 0.56 12.12 -14.94
CA PRO A 8 1.88 12.63 -14.55
C PRO A 8 2.13 12.61 -13.04
N LEU A 9 1.08 12.53 -12.22
CA LEU A 9 1.19 12.43 -10.76
C LEU A 9 1.48 11.01 -10.25
N VAL A 10 1.09 9.98 -11.02
CA VAL A 10 1.34 8.56 -10.69
C VAL A 10 2.59 8.02 -11.40
N PHE A 11 3.28 8.89 -12.13
CA PHE A 11 4.56 8.57 -12.72
C PHE A 11 5.63 8.42 -11.61
N GLY A 12 6.03 7.17 -11.39
CA GLY A 12 7.18 6.84 -10.55
C GLY A 12 8.03 5.75 -11.19
N PHE A 13 9.35 5.84 -10.97
CA PHE A 13 10.30 4.83 -11.39
C PHE A 13 10.23 3.64 -10.43
N HIS A 14 10.16 2.42 -10.96
CA HIS A 14 10.22 1.21 -10.16
C HIS A 14 11.61 1.05 -9.55
N VAL A 15 11.67 0.92 -8.23
CA VAL A 15 12.92 0.77 -7.48
C VAL A 15 13.14 -0.67 -7.05
N GLY A 16 12.08 -1.37 -6.66
CA GLY A 16 12.14 -2.77 -6.24
C GLY A 16 10.83 -3.28 -5.65
N THR A 17 10.82 -4.56 -5.26
CA THR A 17 9.67 -5.20 -4.61
C THR A 17 10.08 -5.68 -3.22
N LEU A 18 9.29 -5.33 -2.21
CA LEU A 18 9.52 -5.74 -0.83
C LEU A 18 8.20 -6.19 -0.21
N TRP A 19 8.19 -7.37 0.42
CA TRP A 19 6.97 -8.01 0.97
C TRP A 19 5.79 -8.07 -0.03
N ASP A 20 6.07 -8.43 -1.28
CA ASP A 20 5.04 -8.49 -2.34
C ASP A 20 4.37 -7.14 -2.63
N THR A 21 5.03 -6.03 -2.29
CA THR A 21 4.59 -4.67 -2.60
C THR A 21 5.62 -4.00 -3.50
N ARG A 22 5.19 -3.47 -4.64
CA ARG A 22 6.05 -2.78 -5.59
C ARG A 22 6.33 -1.36 -5.11
N ILE A 23 7.60 -0.97 -5.03
CA ILE A 23 8.03 0.36 -4.59
C ILE A 23 8.38 1.20 -5.82
N ARG A 24 7.75 2.37 -5.91
CA ARG A 24 8.06 3.38 -6.94
C ARG A 24 8.42 4.71 -6.30
N ILE A 25 9.26 5.48 -6.95
CA ILE A 25 9.64 6.83 -6.51
C ILE A 25 9.28 7.83 -7.60
N SER A 26 8.52 8.85 -7.23
CA SER A 26 8.18 9.96 -8.11
C SER A 26 9.42 10.86 -8.33
N PRO A 27 9.70 11.32 -9.56
CA PRO A 27 10.77 12.29 -9.82
C PRO A 27 10.57 13.61 -9.09
N LEU A 28 9.33 13.94 -8.70
CA LEU A 28 9.03 15.16 -7.95
C LEU A 28 9.71 15.19 -6.57
N THR A 29 10.14 14.03 -6.04
CA THR A 29 10.94 13.98 -4.80
C THR A 29 12.28 14.71 -4.94
N LEU A 30 12.82 14.85 -6.15
CA LEU A 30 14.03 15.63 -6.42
C LEU A 30 13.84 17.13 -6.16
N PHE A 31 12.61 17.65 -6.31
CA PHE A 31 12.31 19.03 -5.96
C PHE A 31 12.43 19.25 -4.44
N ILE A 32 12.00 18.27 -3.64
CA ILE A 32 12.20 18.31 -2.18
C ILE A 32 13.68 18.28 -1.83
N LEU A 33 14.46 17.39 -2.46
CA LEU A 33 15.91 17.34 -2.23
C LEU A 33 16.56 18.70 -2.52
N PHE A 34 16.21 19.31 -3.66
CA PHE A 34 16.72 20.63 -4.02
C PHE A 34 16.30 21.70 -2.99
N TRP A 35 15.02 21.72 -2.60
CA TRP A 35 14.50 22.66 -1.61
C TRP A 35 15.19 22.49 -0.24
N MET A 36 15.37 21.27 0.24
CA MET A 36 16.06 20.97 1.51
C MET A 36 17.54 21.35 1.43
N GLY A 37 18.21 21.10 0.29
CA GLY A 37 19.60 21.50 0.07
C GLY A 37 19.80 23.01 0.14
N GLN A 38 18.85 23.79 -0.39
CA GLN A 38 18.87 25.26 -0.29
C GLN A 38 18.49 25.76 1.11
N ALA A 39 17.50 25.15 1.76
CA ALA A 39 16.98 25.60 3.04
C ALA A 39 17.87 25.24 4.24
N LEU A 40 18.53 24.07 4.19
CA LEU A 40 19.30 23.51 5.32
C LEU A 40 20.81 23.42 5.02
N GLY A 41 21.24 23.77 3.80
CA GLY A 41 22.56 23.48 3.28
C GLY A 41 22.66 22.05 2.72
N TRP A 42 23.49 21.84 1.69
CA TRP A 42 23.50 20.60 0.91
C TRP A 42 23.81 19.33 1.71
N GLN A 43 24.69 19.40 2.71
CA GLN A 43 25.06 18.24 3.52
C GLN A 43 23.89 17.78 4.42
N ILE A 44 23.34 18.70 5.22
CA ILE A 44 22.20 18.41 6.10
C ILE A 44 20.96 18.10 5.25
N GLY A 45 20.72 18.86 4.18
CA GLY A 45 19.60 18.68 3.26
C GLY A 45 19.58 17.29 2.62
N PHE A 46 20.72 16.77 2.16
CA PHE A 46 20.81 15.42 1.61
C PHE A 46 20.51 14.34 2.67
N ILE A 47 21.08 14.47 3.86
CA ILE A 47 20.84 13.53 4.97
C ILE A 47 19.37 13.57 5.39
N ALA A 48 18.81 14.75 5.58
CA ALA A 48 17.42 14.93 5.97
C ALA A 48 16.46 14.42 4.89
N PHE A 49 16.79 14.58 3.60
CA PHE A 49 16.04 13.99 2.50
C PHE A 49 16.09 12.44 2.51
N ALA A 50 17.27 11.86 2.74
CA ALA A 50 17.41 10.40 2.85
C ALA A 50 16.61 9.84 4.05
N VAL A 51 16.65 10.52 5.20
CA VAL A 51 15.84 10.19 6.37
C VAL A 51 14.35 10.34 6.05
N LEU A 52 13.95 11.43 5.37
CA LEU A 52 12.57 11.66 4.94
C LEU A 52 12.05 10.51 4.07
N LEU A 53 12.80 10.10 3.03
CA LEU A 53 12.41 8.97 2.17
C LEU A 53 12.27 7.66 2.95
N LEU A 54 13.16 7.41 3.91
CA LEU A 54 13.10 6.20 4.72
C LEU A 54 11.88 6.19 5.64
N ILE A 55 11.60 7.29 6.34
CA ILE A 55 10.46 7.35 7.27
C ILE A 55 9.13 7.38 6.52
N THR A 56 9.06 8.00 5.32
CA THR A 56 7.84 7.95 4.50
C THR A 56 7.64 6.54 3.95
N LEU A 57 8.69 5.85 3.50
CA LEU A 57 8.58 4.44 3.12
C LEU A 57 8.07 3.55 4.27
N CYS A 58 8.61 3.74 5.47
CA CYS A 58 8.12 3.01 6.65
C CYS A 58 6.66 3.34 6.97
N HIS A 59 6.25 4.60 6.86
CA HIS A 59 4.87 5.04 7.01
C HIS A 59 3.93 4.32 6.02
N GLU A 60 4.30 4.27 4.74
CA GLU A 60 3.52 3.53 3.73
C GLU A 60 3.41 2.04 4.03
N PHE A 61 4.50 1.42 4.51
CA PHE A 61 4.45 0.02 4.91
C PHE A 61 3.52 -0.22 6.10
N PHE A 62 3.38 0.74 7.01
CA PHE A 62 2.39 0.64 8.09
C PHE A 62 0.96 0.63 7.55
N HIS A 63 0.63 1.44 6.52
CA HIS A 63 -0.66 1.34 5.83
C HIS A 63 -0.85 -0.03 5.19
N VAL A 64 0.15 -0.52 4.45
CA VAL A 64 0.12 -1.85 3.80
C VAL A 64 -0.13 -2.96 4.82
N PHE A 65 0.60 -2.94 5.94
CA PHE A 65 0.44 -3.95 6.99
C PHE A 65 -0.93 -3.83 7.66
N ALA A 66 -1.41 -2.63 7.96
CA ALA A 66 -2.74 -2.46 8.55
C ALA A 66 -3.86 -2.94 7.62
N ALA A 67 -3.78 -2.62 6.32
CA ALA A 67 -4.73 -3.11 5.32
C ALA A 67 -4.74 -4.64 5.28
N ARG A 68 -3.56 -5.28 5.13
CA ARG A 68 -3.44 -6.74 5.05
C ARG A 68 -3.86 -7.45 6.34
N LEU A 69 -3.51 -6.91 7.51
CA LEU A 69 -3.89 -7.48 8.82
C LEU A 69 -5.39 -7.42 9.06
N THR A 70 -6.09 -6.46 8.48
CA THR A 70 -7.54 -6.27 8.62
C THR A 70 -8.33 -6.92 7.48
N GLY A 71 -7.67 -7.68 6.59
CA GLY A 71 -8.30 -8.45 5.51
C GLY A 71 -8.41 -7.70 4.18
N GLY A 72 -7.81 -6.52 4.05
CA GLY A 72 -7.59 -5.81 2.80
C GLY A 72 -6.36 -6.30 2.03
N ASP A 73 -5.99 -5.58 0.97
CA ASP A 73 -4.80 -5.87 0.16
C ASP A 73 -4.05 -4.58 -0.24
N SER A 74 -2.79 -4.71 -0.64
CA SER A 74 -2.01 -3.61 -1.20
C SER A 74 -0.84 -4.12 -2.02
N ASP A 75 -0.81 -3.73 -3.29
CA ASP A 75 0.12 -4.26 -4.30
C ASP A 75 1.24 -3.25 -4.64
N GLU A 76 1.05 -1.98 -4.32
CA GLU A 76 1.91 -0.90 -4.80
C GLU A 76 1.99 0.29 -3.83
N VAL A 77 3.21 0.77 -3.63
CA VAL A 77 3.56 1.97 -2.86
C VAL A 77 4.34 2.91 -3.75
N ILE A 78 3.88 4.15 -3.87
CA ILE A 78 4.54 5.20 -4.63
C ILE A 78 4.97 6.31 -3.68
N LEU A 79 6.28 6.54 -3.52
CA LEU A 79 6.80 7.67 -2.75
C LEU A 79 6.62 8.97 -3.54
N TRP A 80 5.75 9.85 -3.05
CA TRP A 80 5.40 11.15 -3.64
C TRP A 80 5.88 12.29 -2.70
N PRO A 81 6.04 13.54 -3.18
CA PRO A 81 6.58 14.63 -2.38
C PRO A 81 5.75 14.98 -1.14
N LEU A 82 4.43 14.82 -1.21
CA LEU A 82 3.52 15.17 -0.12
C LEU A 82 3.21 13.98 0.81
N GLY A 83 3.83 12.82 0.59
CA GLY A 83 3.53 11.54 1.25
C GLY A 83 3.64 10.39 0.24
N GLY A 84 3.43 9.13 0.62
CA GLY A 84 3.25 8.08 -0.37
C GLY A 84 1.79 7.94 -0.77
N LEU A 85 1.58 7.46 -1.99
CA LEU A 85 0.29 6.94 -2.43
C LEU A 85 0.41 5.41 -2.32
N ALA A 86 0.22 4.86 -1.13
CA ALA A 86 -0.03 3.43 -0.99
C ALA A 86 -1.41 3.13 -1.58
N MET A 87 -1.44 2.31 -2.63
CA MET A 87 -2.69 1.83 -3.21
C MET A 87 -3.20 0.69 -2.32
N CYS A 88 -3.80 1.07 -1.18
CA CYS A 88 -4.39 0.15 -0.22
C CYS A 88 -5.87 -0.05 -0.54
N ARG A 89 -6.27 -1.31 -0.71
CA ARG A 89 -7.67 -1.72 -0.80
C ARG A 89 -8.12 -2.20 0.56
N THR A 90 -8.94 -1.42 1.25
CA THR A 90 -9.44 -1.77 2.58
C THR A 90 -10.58 -2.79 2.50
N ALA A 91 -10.68 -3.69 3.48
CA ALA A 91 -11.86 -4.53 3.62
C ALA A 91 -13.08 -3.67 4.02
N PRO A 92 -14.33 -4.05 3.67
CA PRO A 92 -15.55 -3.30 4.00
C PRO A 92 -15.93 -3.48 5.49
N THR A 93 -15.00 -3.15 6.38
CA THR A 93 -15.16 -3.19 7.83
C THR A 93 -14.57 -1.92 8.41
N PHE A 94 -15.22 -1.36 9.43
CA PHE A 94 -14.73 -0.14 10.08
C PHE A 94 -13.28 -0.27 10.57
N GLN A 95 -12.91 -1.45 11.08
CA GLN A 95 -11.54 -1.69 11.53
C GLN A 95 -10.54 -1.51 10.39
N SER A 96 -10.80 -2.07 9.21
CA SER A 96 -9.90 -1.91 8.06
C SER A 96 -9.90 -0.48 7.53
N GLU A 97 -11.08 0.13 7.38
CA GLU A 97 -11.22 1.50 6.87
C GLU A 97 -10.57 2.55 7.80
N PHE A 98 -10.60 2.34 9.12
CA PHE A 98 -10.03 3.29 10.07
C PHE A 98 -8.56 3.00 10.41
N LEU A 99 -8.20 1.73 10.64
CA LEU A 99 -6.83 1.38 11.03
C LEU A 99 -5.85 1.57 9.89
N THR A 100 -6.28 1.40 8.63
CA THR A 100 -5.40 1.60 7.48
C THR A 100 -4.85 3.04 7.45
N PRO A 101 -5.66 4.11 7.34
CA PRO A 101 -5.14 5.47 7.39
C PRO A 101 -4.51 5.82 8.75
N ALA A 102 -5.02 5.30 9.87
CA ALA A 102 -4.42 5.57 11.19
C ALA A 102 -3.01 4.96 11.37
N ALA A 103 -2.63 3.95 10.58
CA ALA A 103 -1.36 3.26 10.72
C ALA A 103 -0.14 4.15 10.46
N GLY A 104 -0.23 5.06 9.49
CA GLY A 104 0.80 6.03 9.16
C GLY A 104 1.12 6.97 10.34
N PRO A 105 0.12 7.68 10.92
CA PRO A 105 0.29 8.47 12.14
C PRO A 105 0.78 7.63 13.32
N ILE A 106 0.30 6.38 13.49
CA ILE A 106 0.77 5.49 14.55
C ILE A 106 2.28 5.23 14.42
N PHE A 107 2.78 4.98 13.21
CA PHE A 107 4.22 4.82 12.98
C PHE A 107 5.01 6.05 13.44
N HIS A 108 4.62 7.25 13.01
CA HIS A 108 5.32 8.48 13.40
C HIS A 108 5.24 8.75 14.90
N LEU A 109 4.09 8.47 15.52
CA LEU A 109 3.94 8.58 16.98
C LEU A 109 4.90 7.65 17.71
N LEU A 110 4.98 6.38 17.31
CA LEU A 110 5.91 5.41 17.90
C LEU A 110 7.37 5.85 17.71
N ALA A 111 7.73 6.32 16.52
CA ALA A 111 9.07 6.84 16.25
C ALA A 111 9.41 8.04 17.15
N CYS A 112 8.49 9.00 17.30
CA CYS A 112 8.66 10.14 18.20
C CYS A 112 8.83 9.71 19.66
N LEU A 113 8.03 8.75 20.15
CA LEU A 113 8.12 8.23 21.52
C LEU A 113 9.45 7.51 21.79
N ILE A 114 9.99 6.80 20.80
CA ILE A 114 11.29 6.14 20.91
C ILE A 114 12.43 7.16 20.94
N LEU A 115 12.34 8.21 20.11
CA LEU A 115 13.40 9.20 19.94
C LEU A 115 13.42 10.27 21.04
N VAL A 116 12.26 10.59 21.66
CA VAL A 116 12.20 11.63 22.70
C VAL A 116 13.03 11.28 23.93
N GLY A 117 13.06 10.00 24.32
CA GLY A 117 13.81 9.53 25.50
C GLY A 117 15.29 9.95 25.47
N PRO A 118 16.08 9.52 24.48
CA PRO A 118 17.49 9.90 24.40
C PRO A 118 17.74 11.37 24.02
N LEU A 119 16.80 12.05 23.35
CA LEU A 119 17.02 13.38 22.77
C LEU A 119 16.46 14.55 23.58
N HIS A 120 15.57 14.33 24.56
CA HIS A 120 14.92 15.45 25.27
C HIS A 120 15.89 16.41 25.96
N ALA A 121 17.08 15.95 26.33
CA ALA A 121 18.13 16.74 26.98
C ALA A 121 19.12 17.37 25.98
N SER A 122 18.98 17.09 24.68
CA SER A 122 19.80 17.66 23.62
C SER A 122 19.53 19.14 23.44
N ALA A 123 20.57 19.94 23.24
CA ALA A 123 20.45 21.40 23.11
C ALA A 123 19.59 21.84 21.90
N GLY A 124 19.58 21.05 20.83
CA GLY A 124 18.78 21.30 19.63
C GLY A 124 17.37 20.70 19.67
N PHE A 125 16.97 20.05 20.77
CA PHE A 125 15.65 19.41 20.84
C PHE A 125 14.52 20.44 20.88
N THR A 126 13.52 20.28 20.03
CA THR A 126 12.38 21.19 19.94
C THR A 126 11.10 20.48 19.54
N TRP A 127 9.99 20.89 20.16
CA TRP A 127 8.63 20.50 19.77
C TRP A 127 8.05 21.40 18.68
N HIS A 128 8.81 22.39 18.23
CA HIS A 128 8.28 23.38 17.32
C HIS A 128 7.95 22.74 15.95
N PRO A 129 6.70 22.86 15.45
CA PRO A 129 6.24 22.12 14.27
C PRO A 129 6.85 22.61 12.95
N ILE A 130 7.43 23.82 12.93
CA ILE A 130 7.89 24.45 11.69
C ILE A 130 9.41 24.56 11.60
N TYR A 131 10.08 25.12 12.62
CA TYR A 131 11.54 25.23 12.64
C TYR A 131 12.24 23.88 12.51
N PHE A 132 13.39 23.90 11.85
CA PHE A 132 14.31 22.78 11.80
C PHE A 132 15.41 23.05 12.83
N PRO A 133 15.79 22.06 13.66
CA PRO A 133 16.80 22.28 14.68
C PRO A 133 18.18 22.49 14.05
N ASP A 134 19.01 23.31 14.68
CA ASP A 134 20.43 23.37 14.37
C ASP A 134 21.10 22.07 14.82
N VAL A 135 21.79 21.41 13.90
CA VAL A 135 22.39 20.09 14.13
C VAL A 135 23.90 20.12 13.89
N ASP A 136 24.65 19.52 14.82
CA ASP A 136 26.10 19.40 14.74
C ASP A 136 26.50 18.01 14.22
N LEU A 137 26.56 17.88 12.90
CA LEU A 137 26.98 16.64 12.25
C LEU A 137 28.48 16.33 12.47
N ALA A 138 29.30 17.34 12.73
CA ALA A 138 30.75 17.16 12.82
C ALA A 138 31.16 16.54 14.15
N ASN A 139 30.60 17.03 15.26
CA ASN A 139 30.98 16.58 16.59
C ASN A 139 30.00 15.57 17.18
N ARG A 140 28.72 15.60 16.78
CA ARG A 140 27.65 14.79 17.36
C ARG A 140 26.73 14.15 16.31
N PRO A 141 27.28 13.33 15.39
CA PRO A 141 26.51 12.83 14.24
C PRO A 141 25.30 11.97 14.64
N ILE A 142 25.40 11.16 15.70
CA ILE A 142 24.29 10.31 16.16
C ILE A 142 23.15 11.16 16.73
N GLU A 143 23.49 12.15 17.55
CA GLU A 143 22.52 13.11 18.11
C GLU A 143 21.85 13.92 16.99
N ALA A 144 22.65 14.42 16.03
CA ALA A 144 22.17 15.13 14.85
C ALA A 144 21.18 14.30 14.03
N LEU A 145 21.52 13.04 13.71
CA LEU A 145 20.61 12.14 12.99
C LEU A 145 19.32 11.87 13.77
N GLY A 146 19.43 11.68 15.09
CA GLY A 146 18.27 11.52 15.97
C GLY A 146 17.36 12.74 15.96
N LEU A 147 17.92 13.95 16.07
CA LEU A 147 17.16 15.20 16.02
C LEU A 147 16.46 15.39 14.66
N ILE A 148 17.17 15.15 13.55
CA ILE A 148 16.58 15.19 12.20
C ILE A 148 15.41 14.21 12.09
N ALA A 149 15.62 12.95 12.50
CA ALA A 149 14.59 11.92 12.43
C ALA A 149 13.38 12.25 13.31
N PHE A 150 13.61 12.75 14.52
CA PHE A 150 12.54 13.17 15.43
C PHE A 150 11.74 14.32 14.83
N THR A 151 12.41 15.38 14.38
CA THR A 151 11.75 16.56 13.79
C THR A 151 10.92 16.18 12.56
N LEU A 152 11.43 15.32 11.68
CA LEU A 152 10.69 14.90 10.49
C LEU A 152 9.49 14.00 10.84
N ASN A 153 9.65 13.04 11.76
CA ASN A 153 8.51 12.23 12.24
C ASN A 153 7.45 13.08 12.94
N TRP A 154 7.86 14.05 13.76
CA TRP A 154 6.95 14.97 14.43
C TRP A 154 6.15 15.80 13.44
N LYS A 155 6.81 16.34 12.41
CA LYS A 155 6.16 17.10 11.33
C LYS A 155 5.17 16.25 10.54
N LEU A 156 5.56 15.05 10.14
CA LEU A 156 4.69 14.15 9.39
C LEU A 156 3.52 13.61 10.23
N LEU A 157 3.73 13.38 11.53
CA LEU A 157 2.65 13.04 12.46
C LEU A 157 1.59 14.14 12.49
N LEU A 158 2.01 15.38 12.72
CA LEU A 158 1.11 16.51 12.78
C LEU A 158 0.39 16.74 11.45
N LEU A 159 1.11 16.63 10.34
CA LEU A 159 0.56 16.76 8.99
C LEU A 159 -0.51 15.69 8.76
N ASN A 160 -0.18 14.40 8.94
CA ASN A 160 -1.09 13.31 8.65
C ASN A 160 -2.27 13.17 9.63
N LEU A 161 -2.24 13.85 10.78
CA LEU A 161 -3.41 13.98 11.66
C LEU A 161 -4.38 15.08 11.22
N LEU A 162 -3.98 15.98 10.31
CA LEU A 162 -4.90 17.00 9.80
C LEU A 162 -6.01 16.34 8.99
N PRO A 163 -7.29 16.70 9.24
CA PRO A 163 -8.41 16.14 8.49
C PRO A 163 -8.57 16.86 7.15
N VAL A 164 -7.51 16.88 6.34
CA VAL A 164 -7.40 17.57 5.05
C VAL A 164 -7.08 16.55 3.96
N PHE A 165 -7.81 16.56 2.84
CA PHE A 165 -7.47 15.68 1.72
C PHE A 165 -6.13 16.09 1.07
N PRO A 166 -5.25 15.13 0.71
CA PRO A 166 -5.40 13.67 0.75
C PRO A 166 -4.73 13.00 1.98
N LEU A 167 -4.55 13.71 3.09
CA LEU A 167 -3.83 13.22 4.27
C LEU A 167 -4.63 12.17 5.04
N ASP A 168 -3.94 11.32 5.80
CA ASP A 168 -4.54 10.19 6.53
C ASP A 168 -5.71 10.59 7.44
N GLY A 169 -5.62 11.76 8.09
CA GLY A 169 -6.67 12.28 8.96
C GLY A 169 -8.02 12.42 8.25
N SER A 170 -8.02 12.74 6.95
CA SER A 170 -9.24 12.78 6.14
C SER A 170 -9.83 11.39 5.88
N GLY A 171 -8.98 10.38 5.72
CA GLY A 171 -9.36 8.96 5.64
C GLY A 171 -9.95 8.45 6.96
N MET A 172 -9.35 8.82 8.09
CA MET A 172 -9.87 8.49 9.43
C MET A 172 -11.26 9.11 9.66
N VAL A 173 -11.45 10.38 9.26
CA VAL A 173 -12.76 11.05 9.33
C VAL A 173 -13.78 10.37 8.41
N LEU A 174 -13.38 9.98 7.20
CA LEU A 174 -14.24 9.27 6.25
C LEU A 174 -14.71 7.92 6.81
N ALA A 175 -13.78 7.11 7.34
CA ALA A 175 -14.11 5.83 7.98
C ALA A 175 -15.06 6.01 9.18
N ALA A 176 -14.84 7.04 9.99
CA ALA A 176 -15.74 7.36 11.10
C ALA A 176 -17.13 7.82 10.62
N ALA A 177 -17.21 8.60 9.54
CA ALA A 177 -18.45 9.05 8.95
C ALA A 177 -19.26 7.89 8.32
N ARG A 178 -18.58 6.93 7.67
CA ARG A 178 -19.19 5.73 7.09
C ARG A 178 -19.92 4.84 8.10
N GLN A 179 -19.62 4.95 9.40
CA GLN A 179 -20.39 4.23 10.42
C GLN A 179 -21.83 4.72 10.56
N ARG A 180 -22.12 5.98 10.21
CA ARG A 180 -23.42 6.63 10.42
C ARG A 180 -24.16 6.98 9.15
N TRP A 181 -23.43 7.16 8.06
CA TRP A 181 -23.96 7.63 6.79
C TRP A 181 -23.51 6.77 5.63
N GLU A 182 -24.31 6.74 4.56
CA GLU A 182 -23.93 6.11 3.30
C GLU A 182 -22.67 6.73 2.71
N SER A 183 -21.93 5.96 1.90
CA SER A 183 -20.61 6.33 1.36
C SER A 183 -20.56 7.72 0.72
N VAL A 184 -21.58 8.11 -0.05
CA VAL A 184 -21.64 9.43 -0.71
C VAL A 184 -21.73 10.56 0.31
N VAL A 185 -22.62 10.41 1.30
CA VAL A 185 -22.80 11.41 2.36
C VAL A 185 -21.56 11.47 3.25
N ALA A 186 -20.98 10.32 3.60
CA ALA A 186 -19.75 10.25 4.39
C ALA A 186 -18.57 10.94 3.69
N ARG A 187 -18.40 10.75 2.37
CA ARG A 187 -17.38 11.45 1.56
C ARG A 187 -17.64 12.95 1.53
N GLY A 188 -18.89 13.37 1.34
CA GLY A 188 -19.28 14.78 1.41
C GLY A 188 -18.96 15.43 2.76
N VAL A 189 -19.24 14.74 3.87
CA VAL A 189 -18.87 15.18 5.23
C VAL A 189 -17.35 15.32 5.37
N SER A 190 -16.58 14.32 4.93
CA SER A 190 -15.11 14.40 4.98
C SER A 190 -14.56 15.60 4.17
N LEU A 191 -15.11 15.87 2.99
CA LEU A 191 -14.72 17.03 2.16
C LEU A 191 -15.07 18.37 2.82
N ILE A 192 -16.23 18.48 3.48
CA ILE A 192 -16.61 19.67 4.24
C ILE A 192 -15.66 19.87 5.42
N VAL A 193 -15.33 18.80 6.15
CA VAL A 193 -14.35 18.87 7.26
C VAL A 193 -12.99 19.33 6.73
N SER A 194 -12.54 18.82 5.58
CA SER A 194 -11.31 19.29 4.91
C SER A 194 -11.35 20.77 4.55
N ALA A 195 -12.46 21.26 3.99
CA ALA A 195 -12.62 22.67 3.66
C ALA A 195 -12.58 23.57 4.91
N VAL A 196 -13.25 23.15 5.99
CA VAL A 196 -13.22 23.86 7.28
C VAL A 196 -11.80 23.86 7.86
N ALA A 197 -11.09 22.73 7.79
CA ALA A 197 -9.71 22.62 8.25
C ALA A 197 -8.78 23.57 7.49
N HIS A 198 -8.92 23.72 6.17
CA HIS A 198 -8.17 24.72 5.39
C HIS A 198 -8.40 26.15 5.89
N VAL A 199 -9.66 26.53 6.17
CA VAL A 199 -9.99 27.87 6.68
C VAL A 199 -9.37 28.11 8.05
N ILE A 200 -9.44 27.11 8.94
CA ILE A 200 -8.83 27.17 10.27
C ILE A 200 -7.31 27.31 10.15
N LEU A 201 -6.66 26.47 9.34
CA LEU A 201 -5.21 26.53 9.12
C LEU A 201 -4.77 27.86 8.53
N ALA A 202 -5.50 28.39 7.55
CA ALA A 202 -5.22 29.71 6.97
C ALA A 202 -5.38 30.83 8.01
N THR A 203 -6.39 30.75 8.87
CA THR A 203 -6.61 31.72 9.94
C THR A 203 -5.49 31.66 10.97
N ILE A 204 -5.11 30.47 11.43
CA ILE A 204 -3.95 30.28 12.32
C ILE A 204 -2.70 30.87 11.66
N ALA A 205 -2.47 30.56 10.39
CA ALA A 205 -1.31 31.03 9.65
C ALA A 205 -1.19 32.55 9.59
N LEU A 206 -2.32 33.27 9.49
CA LEU A 206 -2.35 34.73 9.49
C LEU A 206 -2.12 35.36 10.88
N ASN A 207 -2.22 34.57 11.97
CA ASN A 207 -2.14 35.04 13.35
C ASN A 207 -0.87 34.60 14.10
N ILE A 208 0.05 33.90 13.42
CA ILE A 208 1.34 33.48 13.99
C ILE A 208 2.51 34.25 13.36
N GLU A 209 3.73 33.99 13.82
CA GLU A 209 4.94 34.60 13.27
C GLU A 209 4.99 34.47 11.74
N ALA A 210 5.43 35.53 11.06
CA ALA A 210 5.42 35.63 9.59
C ALA A 210 6.04 34.43 8.87
N THR A 211 7.17 33.90 9.36
CA THR A 211 7.84 32.74 8.74
C THR A 211 6.97 31.50 8.84
N ALA A 212 6.51 31.20 10.06
CA ALA A 212 5.64 30.08 10.36
C ALA A 212 4.30 30.16 9.60
N GLY A 213 3.71 31.35 9.58
CA GLY A 213 2.47 31.64 8.87
C GLY A 213 2.60 31.42 7.37
N ARG A 214 3.67 31.92 6.74
CA ARG A 214 3.92 31.70 5.30
C ARG A 214 4.04 30.22 4.95
N SER A 215 4.72 29.42 5.79
CA SER A 215 4.83 27.97 5.58
C SER A 215 3.48 27.27 5.65
N LEU A 216 2.62 27.60 6.62
CA LEU A 216 1.27 27.03 6.70
C LEU A 216 0.38 27.48 5.55
N LEU A 217 0.46 28.74 5.12
CA LEU A 217 -0.28 29.21 3.94
C LEU A 217 0.17 28.49 2.67
N LEU A 218 1.48 28.24 2.50
CA LEU A 218 2.00 27.47 1.38
C LEU A 218 1.47 26.04 1.41
N LEU A 219 1.41 25.40 2.58
CA LEU A 219 0.80 24.08 2.74
C LEU A 219 -0.67 24.09 2.32
N CYS A 220 -1.47 25.05 2.80
CA CYS A 220 -2.87 25.22 2.38
C CYS A 220 -2.99 25.44 0.86
N TYR A 221 -2.11 26.25 0.28
CA TYR A 221 -2.10 26.52 -1.16
C TYR A 221 -1.84 25.27 -2.00
N ILE A 222 -0.98 24.36 -1.51
CA ILE A 222 -0.66 23.10 -2.19
C ILE A 222 -1.77 22.07 -2.04
N LEU A 223 -2.41 21.98 -0.86
CA LEU A 223 -3.41 20.94 -0.57
C LEU A 223 -4.84 21.32 -1.03
N LEU A 224 -5.18 22.60 -1.04
CA LEU A 224 -6.53 23.06 -1.41
C LEU A 224 -6.94 22.63 -2.82
N PRO A 225 -6.09 22.76 -3.87
CA PRO A 225 -6.42 22.26 -5.20
C PRO A 225 -6.76 20.77 -5.21
N ILE A 226 -6.07 19.95 -4.40
CA ILE A 226 -6.33 18.51 -4.30
C ILE A 226 -7.73 18.27 -3.72
N THR A 227 -8.09 18.98 -2.64
CA THR A 227 -9.44 18.90 -2.06
C THR A 227 -10.52 19.34 -3.05
N ILE A 228 -10.27 20.39 -3.84
CA ILE A 228 -11.20 20.85 -4.88
C ILE A 228 -11.35 19.78 -5.97
N LEU A 229 -10.26 19.16 -6.42
CA LEU A 229 -10.31 18.09 -7.42
C LEU A 229 -11.10 16.88 -6.90
N GLU A 230 -10.91 16.49 -5.64
CA GLU A 230 -11.70 15.41 -5.02
C GLU A 230 -13.19 15.74 -4.93
N TYR A 231 -13.54 16.99 -4.64
CA TYR A 231 -14.92 17.46 -4.68
C TYR A 231 -15.52 17.39 -6.09
N ILE A 232 -14.78 17.83 -7.12
CA ILE A 232 -15.23 17.77 -8.52
C ILE A 232 -15.45 16.32 -8.95
N LYS A 233 -14.53 15.40 -8.62
CA LYS A 233 -14.66 13.97 -8.91
C LYS A 233 -15.92 13.37 -8.28
N MET A 234 -16.18 13.67 -7.01
CA MET A 234 -17.39 13.20 -6.31
C MET A 234 -18.67 13.68 -7.00
N GLN A 235 -18.72 14.96 -7.40
CA GLN A 235 -19.87 15.52 -8.12
C GLN A 235 -20.05 14.91 -9.52
N ALA A 236 -18.95 14.71 -10.26
CA ALA A 236 -18.97 14.07 -11.56
C ALA A 236 -19.51 12.63 -11.47
N ALA A 237 -19.07 11.86 -10.49
CA ALA A 237 -19.55 10.49 -10.28
C ALA A 237 -21.04 10.46 -9.91
N ALA A 238 -21.51 11.38 -9.05
CA ALA A 238 -22.92 11.53 -8.72
C ALA A 238 -23.79 11.89 -9.94
N MET A 239 -23.28 12.71 -10.86
CA MET A 239 -23.99 13.08 -12.09
C MET A 239 -24.06 11.94 -13.12
N MET A 240 -23.03 11.09 -13.21
CA MET A 240 -22.98 9.98 -14.17
C MET A 240 -23.73 8.72 -13.70
N GLY A 241 -24.31 8.71 -12.49
CA GLY A 241 -25.05 7.56 -11.96
C GLY A 241 -24.17 6.34 -11.68
N TYR A 242 -22.84 6.50 -11.66
CA TYR A 242 -21.91 5.47 -11.23
C TYR A 242 -22.02 5.34 -9.70
N GLU A 243 -22.26 4.14 -9.19
CA GLU A 243 -22.14 3.90 -7.75
C GLU A 243 -20.71 4.25 -7.33
N VAL A 244 -20.58 5.29 -6.50
CA VAL A 244 -19.31 5.72 -5.89
C VAL A 244 -18.88 4.64 -4.88
N TYR A 245 -18.41 3.51 -5.38
CA TYR A 245 -17.76 2.48 -4.58
C TYR A 245 -16.33 2.29 -5.09
N ASP A 246 -15.40 2.77 -4.26
CA ASP A 246 -14.02 2.29 -4.13
C ASP A 246 -12.91 2.84 -5.04
N SER A 247 -12.91 4.14 -5.35
CA SER A 247 -11.73 4.80 -5.93
C SER A 247 -10.83 5.50 -4.91
N GLU A 248 -10.55 4.86 -3.78
CA GLU A 248 -9.39 5.27 -2.94
C GLU A 248 -8.04 4.96 -3.63
N SER A 249 -8.06 4.32 -4.80
CA SER A 249 -6.96 4.31 -5.77
C SER A 249 -7.19 5.40 -6.84
N PRO A 250 -6.29 6.37 -7.04
CA PRO A 250 -6.40 7.40 -8.08
C PRO A 250 -6.41 6.93 -9.55
N LEU A 251 -6.68 5.67 -9.87
CA LEU A 251 -6.58 5.13 -11.23
C LEU A 251 -7.52 3.93 -11.50
N ASP A 252 -8.83 4.17 -11.54
CA ASP A 252 -9.76 3.26 -12.24
C ASP A 252 -10.42 4.02 -13.42
N GLU A 253 -9.58 4.65 -14.24
CA GLU A 253 -9.93 4.99 -15.63
C GLU A 253 -9.27 3.95 -16.54
N ASP A 254 -9.79 2.72 -16.55
CA ASP A 254 -9.57 1.78 -17.64
C ASP A 254 -10.88 1.02 -17.89
N GLU A 255 -11.58 1.47 -18.93
CA GLU A 255 -12.40 0.71 -19.87
C GLU A 255 -13.46 -0.26 -19.29
N ASP A 256 -14.71 0.20 -19.32
CA ASP A 256 -15.93 -0.59 -19.19
C ASP A 256 -16.11 -1.50 -20.44
N GLU A 257 -15.28 -2.53 -20.55
CA GLU A 257 -15.53 -3.70 -21.39
C GLU A 257 -15.83 -4.91 -20.51
N GLY A 258 -17.12 -5.16 -20.23
CA GLY A 258 -17.74 -6.49 -20.18
C GLY A 258 -17.14 -7.61 -19.30
N HIS A 259 -16.21 -7.33 -18.39
CA HIS A 259 -15.55 -8.36 -17.59
C HIS A 259 -16.29 -8.57 -16.26
N ALA A 260 -16.80 -9.79 -16.08
CA ALA A 260 -17.34 -10.26 -14.81
C ALA A 260 -16.37 -9.93 -13.66
N ARG A 261 -16.92 -9.37 -12.57
CA ARG A 261 -16.22 -9.01 -11.32
C ARG A 261 -15.15 -10.07 -10.99
N PRO A 262 -13.88 -9.70 -10.78
CA PRO A 262 -12.87 -10.67 -10.36
C PRO A 262 -13.31 -11.33 -9.05
N PRO A 263 -13.18 -12.65 -8.91
CA PRO A 263 -13.58 -13.35 -7.70
C PRO A 263 -12.81 -12.78 -6.49
N ARG A 264 -13.51 -12.71 -5.35
CA ARG A 264 -13.00 -12.15 -4.08
C ARG A 264 -11.58 -12.67 -3.78
N PRO A 265 -10.63 -11.80 -3.39
CA PRO A 265 -9.29 -12.24 -3.06
C PRO A 265 -9.34 -13.13 -1.82
N VAL A 266 -8.84 -14.35 -1.97
CA VAL A 266 -8.71 -15.36 -0.92
C VAL A 266 -7.58 -14.96 0.04
N GLY A 267 -7.82 -15.09 1.35
CA GLY A 267 -6.83 -14.72 2.38
C GLY A 267 -5.53 -15.53 2.25
N PHE A 268 -4.42 -15.03 2.81
CA PHE A 268 -3.09 -15.69 2.72
C PHE A 268 -3.11 -17.19 3.09
N PHE A 269 -3.80 -17.55 4.17
CA PHE A 269 -3.93 -18.95 4.61
C PHE A 269 -4.74 -19.80 3.63
N GLU A 270 -5.74 -19.21 2.99
CA GLU A 270 -6.59 -19.86 2.01
C GLU A 270 -5.85 -20.03 0.67
N ARG A 271 -5.07 -19.02 0.24
CA ARG A 271 -4.12 -19.11 -0.89
C ARG A 271 -3.08 -20.20 -0.67
N TRP A 272 -2.49 -20.27 0.53
CA TRP A 272 -1.51 -21.30 0.86
C TRP A 272 -2.11 -22.72 0.88
N ARG A 273 -3.36 -22.86 1.37
CA ARG A 273 -4.09 -24.13 1.34
C ARG A 273 -4.43 -24.55 -0.09
N LEU A 274 -4.98 -23.65 -0.88
CA LEU A 274 -5.32 -23.87 -2.30
C LEU A 274 -4.08 -24.25 -3.12
N GLU A 275 -2.95 -23.58 -2.90
CA GLU A 275 -1.70 -23.88 -3.60
C GLU A 275 -1.15 -25.27 -3.24
N ARG A 276 -1.30 -25.71 -1.99
CA ARG A 276 -0.94 -27.08 -1.59
C ARG A 276 -1.89 -28.12 -2.19
N GLU A 277 -3.18 -27.82 -2.24
CA GLU A 277 -4.17 -28.70 -2.89
C GLU A 277 -3.93 -28.80 -4.40
N ARG A 278 -3.62 -27.68 -5.06
CA ARG A 278 -3.24 -27.63 -6.48
C ARG A 278 -1.99 -28.44 -6.79
N LYS A 279 -0.90 -28.22 -6.05
CA LYS A 279 0.34 -29.00 -6.21
C LYS A 279 0.15 -30.49 -5.93
N ARG A 280 -0.78 -30.84 -5.05
CA ARG A 280 -1.15 -32.23 -4.80
C ARG A 280 -1.90 -32.83 -5.98
N GLN A 281 -2.89 -32.11 -6.53
CA GLN A 281 -3.64 -32.55 -7.72
C GLN A 281 -2.72 -32.70 -8.95
N GLU A 282 -1.83 -31.73 -9.20
CA GLU A 282 -0.86 -31.80 -10.30
C GLU A 282 0.06 -33.03 -10.18
N ARG A 283 0.51 -33.38 -8.95
CA ARG A 283 1.30 -34.60 -8.72
C ARG A 283 0.48 -35.86 -8.96
N GLU A 284 -0.75 -35.92 -8.44
CA GLU A 284 -1.65 -37.08 -8.62
C GLU A 284 -2.00 -37.29 -10.11
N GLU A 285 -2.15 -36.20 -10.88
CA GLU A 285 -2.40 -36.25 -12.32
C GLU A 285 -1.16 -36.68 -13.11
N GLN A 286 0.02 -36.15 -12.78
CA GLN A 286 1.27 -36.61 -13.40
C GLN A 286 1.54 -38.09 -13.11
N GLU A 287 1.24 -38.56 -11.90
CA GLU A 287 1.31 -39.98 -11.53
C GLU A 287 0.30 -40.84 -12.30
N ARG A 288 -0.90 -40.33 -12.59
CA ARG A 288 -1.88 -41.02 -13.44
C ARG A 288 -1.41 -41.12 -14.88
N ILE A 289 -0.96 -40.02 -15.48
CA ILE A 289 -0.49 -39.99 -16.87
C ILE A 289 0.69 -40.93 -17.05
N THR A 290 1.66 -40.89 -16.12
CA THR A 290 2.82 -41.81 -16.17
C THR A 290 2.41 -43.28 -15.99
N ALA A 291 1.44 -43.57 -15.12
CA ALA A 291 0.90 -44.92 -14.96
C ALA A 291 0.11 -45.42 -16.19
N GLU A 292 -0.62 -44.55 -16.88
CA GLU A 292 -1.35 -44.86 -18.11
C GLU A 292 -0.39 -45.14 -19.28
N LEU A 293 0.64 -44.30 -19.46
CA LEU A 293 1.68 -44.55 -20.45
C LEU A 293 2.40 -45.89 -20.20
N GLN A 294 2.70 -46.21 -18.95
CA GLN A 294 3.28 -47.51 -18.59
C GLN A 294 2.31 -48.66 -18.87
N LEU A 295 1.01 -48.47 -18.64
CA LEU A 295 0.00 -49.49 -18.94
C LEU A 295 -0.09 -49.73 -20.45
N ASP A 296 -0.14 -48.68 -21.26
CA ASP A 296 -0.25 -48.78 -22.72
C ASP A 296 0.97 -49.47 -23.33
N LEU A 297 2.19 -49.13 -22.88
CA LEU A 297 3.41 -49.80 -23.29
C LEU A 297 3.39 -51.30 -22.94
N LEU A 298 2.87 -51.65 -21.77
CA LEU A 298 2.74 -53.05 -21.35
C LEU A 298 1.67 -53.79 -22.15
N LEU A 299 0.55 -53.14 -22.48
CA LEU A 299 -0.49 -53.72 -23.33
C LEU A 299 -0.02 -53.94 -24.75
N ASP A 300 0.75 -53.00 -25.33
CA ASP A 300 1.37 -53.17 -26.65
C ASP A 300 2.39 -54.33 -26.67
N LYS A 301 3.23 -54.41 -25.62
CA LYS A 301 4.16 -55.53 -25.44
C LYS A 301 3.44 -56.87 -25.33
N VAL A 302 2.35 -56.93 -24.57
CA VAL A 302 1.49 -58.14 -24.48
C VAL A 302 0.85 -58.47 -25.82
N HIS A 303 0.39 -57.47 -26.57
CA HIS A 303 -0.23 -57.66 -27.87
C HIS A 303 0.76 -58.22 -28.90
N ARG A 304 2.01 -57.76 -28.88
CA ARG A 304 3.06 -58.17 -29.83
C ARG A 304 3.73 -59.50 -29.49
N GLU A 305 4.00 -59.76 -28.22
CA GLU A 305 4.86 -60.87 -27.78
C GLU A 305 4.13 -61.90 -26.88
N GLY A 306 2.88 -61.63 -26.52
CA GLY A 306 2.07 -62.48 -25.65
C GLY A 306 2.37 -62.30 -24.15
N MET A 307 1.42 -62.72 -23.30
CA MET A 307 1.45 -62.49 -21.84
C MET A 307 2.68 -63.07 -21.11
N ASN A 308 3.38 -64.04 -21.73
CA ASN A 308 4.55 -64.70 -21.16
C ASN A 308 5.84 -63.87 -21.28
N SER A 309 5.85 -62.77 -22.05
CA SER A 309 7.02 -61.88 -22.21
C SER A 309 7.17 -60.84 -21.09
N LEU A 310 6.17 -60.72 -20.21
CA LEU A 310 6.20 -59.80 -19.06
C LEU A 310 7.02 -60.37 -17.89
N THR A 311 7.80 -59.50 -17.25
CA THR A 311 8.46 -59.79 -15.97
C THR A 311 7.44 -59.90 -14.83
N GLU A 312 7.81 -60.56 -13.74
CA GLU A 312 6.94 -60.69 -12.56
C GLU A 312 6.60 -59.34 -11.90
N ALA A 313 7.43 -58.31 -12.09
CA ALA A 313 7.10 -56.95 -11.66
C ALA A 313 6.01 -56.31 -12.54
N GLU A 314 6.13 -56.44 -13.86
CA GLU A 314 5.16 -55.92 -14.83
C GLU A 314 3.79 -56.63 -14.72
N LYS A 315 3.77 -57.95 -14.53
CA LYS A 315 2.52 -58.71 -14.29
C LYS A 315 1.78 -58.25 -13.03
N ARG A 316 2.52 -57.98 -11.94
CA ARG A 316 1.95 -57.46 -10.68
C ARG A 316 1.39 -56.05 -10.85
N PHE A 317 2.09 -55.18 -11.58
CA PHE A 317 1.60 -53.84 -11.92
C PHE A 317 0.32 -53.91 -12.73
N LEU A 318 0.30 -54.70 -13.82
CA LEU A 318 -0.87 -54.86 -14.69
C LEU A 318 -2.09 -55.40 -13.93
N LYS A 319 -1.90 -56.40 -13.05
CA LYS A 319 -2.98 -56.94 -12.20
C LYS A 319 -3.52 -55.92 -11.20
N LYS A 320 -2.63 -55.13 -10.57
CA LYS A 320 -2.99 -54.08 -9.61
C LYS A 320 -3.75 -52.93 -10.30
N THR A 321 -3.28 -52.48 -11.45
CA THR A 321 -3.89 -51.40 -12.23
C THR A 321 -5.22 -51.86 -12.83
N SER A 322 -5.30 -53.07 -13.39
CA SER A 322 -6.55 -53.65 -13.92
C SER A 322 -7.64 -53.77 -12.84
N ALA A 323 -7.29 -54.21 -11.63
CA ALA A 323 -8.23 -54.27 -10.51
C ALA A 323 -8.77 -52.89 -10.10
N ARG A 324 -7.92 -51.85 -10.18
CA ARG A 324 -8.30 -50.47 -9.87
C ARG A 324 -9.29 -49.89 -10.89
N TYR A 325 -9.08 -50.11 -12.19
CA TYR A 325 -10.01 -49.66 -13.24
C TYR A 325 -11.30 -50.47 -13.31
N ARG A 326 -11.30 -51.74 -12.87
CA ARG A 326 -12.53 -52.56 -12.80
C ARG A 326 -13.48 -52.10 -11.70
N GLY A 327 -12.96 -51.46 -10.64
CA GLY A 327 -13.76 -50.93 -9.52
C GLY A 327 -14.33 -49.52 -9.72
N THR A 328 -13.93 -48.80 -10.77
CA THR A 328 -14.37 -47.41 -11.06
C THR A 328 -15.39 -47.29 -12.20
N LYS A 329 -15.86 -48.39 -12.80
CA LYS A 329 -16.96 -48.33 -13.76
C LYS A 329 -18.27 -48.01 -13.02
N PRO A 330 -18.98 -46.91 -13.35
CA PRO A 330 -20.33 -46.69 -12.84
C PRO A 330 -21.27 -47.74 -13.46
N SER A 331 -22.11 -48.34 -12.63
CA SER A 331 -23.22 -49.21 -13.04
C SER A 331 -24.33 -48.43 -13.73
#